data_AF-I7J1I8-F1
#
_entry.id   AF-I7J1I8-F1
#
_cell.length_a   1.000
_cell.length_b   1.000
_cell.length_c   1.000
_cell.angle_alpha   90.00
_cell.angle_beta   90.00
_cell.angle_gamma   90.00
#
_symmetry.space_group_name_H-M   'P 1'
#
loop_
_entity.id
_entity.type
_entity.pdbx_description
1 polymer ?
#
loop_
_entity_poly.entity_id
_entity_poly.type
_entity_poly.pdbx_seq_one_letter_code
_entity_poly.pdbx_strand_id
1 'polypeptide(L)'
;MANLADANGRAYVDYEIYELNPKLFDTFWRQLKASSLDEYGIFITTFNKNEIEFQGTGRWTMGNTIEGILDPEEVSTLSQVATLVRENQGLLHFEYDEYEPGSEILRAVELAFSFDQAGKPIVVEETMDDYPYSKEIIESLGFMPLDELIFNDRSQINAKLIN
;
A
#
# COMPACT_ATOMS: atom_id res chain seq x y z
N MET A 1 -4.23 -19.84 12.76
CA MET A 1 -4.47 -19.49 11.35
C MET A 1 -3.99 -18.06 11.23
N ALA A 2 -3.01 -17.78 10.37
CA ALA A 2 -2.64 -16.38 10.09
C ALA A 2 -3.75 -15.81 9.22
N ASN A 3 -4.39 -14.75 9.67
CA ASN A 3 -5.48 -14.14 8.93
C ASN A 3 -4.89 -13.37 7.74
N LEU A 4 -5.64 -13.28 6.64
CA LEU A 4 -5.24 -12.46 5.50
C LEU A 4 -5.50 -11.01 5.87
N ALA A 5 -4.50 -10.15 5.82
CA ALA A 5 -4.68 -8.72 5.99
C ALA A 5 -5.07 -8.09 4.65
N ASP A 6 -6.04 -7.19 4.69
CA ASP A 6 -6.38 -6.29 3.61
C ASP A 6 -5.84 -4.90 3.93
N ALA A 7 -5.45 -4.15 2.90
CA ALA A 7 -5.04 -2.77 3.06
C ALA A 7 -5.46 -1.94 1.84
N ASN A 8 -5.84 -0.70 2.09
CA ASN A 8 -6.20 0.29 1.07
C ASN A 8 -5.40 1.55 1.36
N GLY A 9 -4.87 2.20 0.34
CA GLY A 9 -4.07 3.38 0.57
C GLY A 9 -3.73 4.14 -0.69
N ARG A 10 -2.84 5.11 -0.52
CA ARG A 10 -2.29 5.95 -1.57
C ARG A 10 -0.80 6.15 -1.39
N ALA A 11 -0.10 6.26 -2.49
CA ALA A 11 1.30 6.69 -2.50
C ALA A 11 1.41 7.96 -3.33
N TYR A 12 2.15 8.94 -2.85
CA TYR A 12 2.29 10.21 -3.55
C TYR A 12 3.62 10.88 -3.27
N VAL A 13 3.98 11.81 -4.14
CA VAL A 13 5.11 12.72 -3.93
C VAL A 13 4.56 14.14 -3.84
N ASP A 14 5.27 15.03 -3.14
CA ASP A 14 4.98 16.47 -3.16
C ASP A 14 4.80 16.96 -4.60
N TYR A 15 3.78 17.78 -4.84
CA TYR A 15 3.41 18.20 -6.19
C TYR A 15 4.55 18.98 -6.87
N GLU A 16 5.28 19.79 -6.11
CA GLU A 16 6.46 20.52 -6.59
C GLU A 16 7.55 19.58 -7.10
N ILE A 17 7.74 18.43 -6.47
CA ILE A 17 8.74 17.43 -6.86
C ILE A 17 8.28 16.69 -8.11
N TYR A 18 6.99 16.33 -8.18
CA TYR A 18 6.40 15.76 -9.38
C TYR A 18 6.60 16.66 -10.61
N GLU A 19 6.39 17.97 -10.48
CA GLU A 19 6.51 18.92 -11.58
C GLU A 19 7.92 19.05 -12.15
N LEU A 20 8.95 18.68 -11.39
CA LEU A 20 10.33 18.65 -11.89
C LEU A 20 10.55 17.57 -12.95
N ASN A 21 9.84 16.43 -12.86
CA ASN A 21 9.90 15.38 -13.87
C ASN A 21 8.65 14.48 -13.91
N PRO A 22 7.53 14.97 -14.47
CA PRO A 22 6.26 14.22 -14.51
C PRO A 22 6.39 12.84 -15.17
N LYS A 23 7.18 12.75 -16.25
CA LYS A 23 7.36 11.51 -17.01
C LYS A 23 8.07 10.43 -16.21
N LEU A 24 9.01 10.82 -15.34
CA LEU A 24 9.71 9.89 -14.47
C LEU A 24 8.72 9.26 -13.47
N PHE A 25 7.92 10.08 -12.78
CA PHE A 25 6.92 9.60 -11.83
C PHE A 25 5.82 8.77 -12.50
N ASP A 26 5.32 9.20 -13.66
CA ASP A 26 4.37 8.41 -14.45
C ASP A 26 4.93 7.00 -14.78
N THR A 27 6.23 6.90 -15.03
CA THR A 27 6.89 5.62 -15.31
C THR A 27 7.08 4.80 -14.04
N PHE A 28 7.50 5.44 -12.95
CA PHE A 28 7.67 4.82 -11.64
C PHE A 28 6.37 4.19 -11.14
N TRP A 29 5.28 4.96 -11.14
CA TRP A 29 3.95 4.47 -10.79
C TRP A 29 3.52 3.27 -11.63
N ARG A 30 3.82 3.28 -12.95
CA ARG A 30 3.49 2.15 -13.82
C ARG A 30 4.33 0.91 -13.53
N GLN A 31 5.58 1.09 -13.10
CA GLN A 31 6.44 -0.03 -12.71
C GLN A 31 5.94 -0.67 -11.43
N LEU A 32 5.55 0.12 -10.42
CA LEU A 32 4.93 -0.40 -9.20
C LEU A 32 3.68 -1.25 -9.51
N LYS A 33 2.88 -0.86 -10.51
CA LYS A 33 1.73 -1.66 -10.97
C LYS A 33 2.15 -2.98 -11.63
N ALA A 34 3.29 -2.98 -12.33
CA ALA A 34 3.72 -4.12 -13.13
C ALA A 34 4.41 -5.20 -12.30
N SER A 35 5.10 -4.81 -11.21
CA SER A 35 5.76 -5.72 -10.27
C SER A 35 4.81 -6.35 -9.23
N SER A 36 3.55 -5.93 -9.17
CA SER A 36 2.58 -6.32 -8.12
C SER A 36 1.90 -7.68 -8.31
N LEU A 37 2.50 -8.64 -9.02
CA LEU A 37 1.87 -9.94 -9.35
C LEU A 37 2.20 -11.09 -8.40
N ASP A 38 2.94 -10.84 -7.31
CA ASP A 38 3.22 -11.87 -6.30
C ASP A 38 2.23 -11.80 -5.13
N GLU A 39 2.14 -12.91 -4.39
CA GLU A 39 1.23 -13.21 -3.26
C GLU A 39 1.27 -12.22 -2.07
N TYR A 40 2.03 -11.12 -2.20
CA TYR A 40 2.25 -10.05 -1.22
C TYR A 40 2.02 -8.63 -1.82
N GLY A 41 1.41 -8.51 -3.01
CA GLY A 41 1.49 -7.31 -3.84
C GLY A 41 0.52 -6.15 -3.54
N ILE A 42 1.00 -4.93 -3.81
CA ILE A 42 0.23 -3.68 -3.88
C ILE A 42 -0.41 -3.55 -5.27
N PHE A 43 -1.72 -3.73 -5.37
CA PHE A 43 -2.48 -3.54 -6.60
C PHE A 43 -2.87 -2.07 -6.78
N ILE A 44 -2.30 -1.40 -7.79
CA ILE A 44 -2.64 -0.01 -8.10
C ILE A 44 -4.01 0.06 -8.79
N THR A 45 -4.97 0.70 -8.11
CA THR A 45 -6.35 0.89 -8.56
C THR A 45 -6.48 2.14 -9.44
N THR A 46 -5.85 3.24 -9.02
CA THR A 46 -6.00 4.55 -9.66
C THR A 46 -4.65 5.21 -9.92
N PHE A 47 -4.56 5.93 -11.04
CA PHE A 47 -3.42 6.77 -11.38
C PHE A 47 -3.87 8.22 -11.48
N ASN A 48 -3.22 9.08 -10.71
CA ASN A 48 -3.28 10.51 -10.86
C ASN A 48 -1.86 11.06 -11.01
N LYS A 49 -1.71 12.37 -11.20
CA LYS A 49 -0.43 13.04 -11.47
C LYS A 49 0.68 12.62 -10.49
N ASN A 50 0.67 13.18 -9.29
CA ASN A 50 1.68 12.97 -8.26
C ASN A 50 1.28 11.85 -7.28
N GLU A 51 0.22 11.11 -7.56
CA GLU A 51 -0.43 10.19 -6.61
C GLU A 51 -0.96 8.95 -7.34
N ILE A 52 -0.88 7.81 -6.65
CA ILE A 52 -1.57 6.57 -6.98
C ILE A 52 -2.42 6.13 -5.79
N GLU A 53 -3.50 5.42 -6.08
CA GLU A 53 -4.26 4.66 -5.09
C GLU A 53 -3.96 3.17 -5.27
N PHE A 54 -3.96 2.44 -4.16
CA PHE A 54 -3.66 1.02 -4.17
C PHE A 54 -4.46 0.22 -3.15
N GLN A 55 -4.50 -1.09 -3.38
CA GLN A 55 -5.06 -2.08 -2.47
C GLN A 55 -4.08 -3.25 -2.33
N GLY A 56 -4.04 -3.90 -1.19
CA GLY A 56 -3.25 -5.10 -0.96
C GLY A 56 -4.06 -6.12 -0.17
N THR A 57 -3.92 -7.39 -0.50
CA THR A 57 -4.50 -8.50 0.26
C THR A 57 -3.46 -9.60 0.37
N GLY A 58 -3.17 -10.08 1.58
CA GLY A 58 -2.29 -11.23 1.75
C GLY A 58 -1.84 -11.48 3.18
N ARG A 59 -0.83 -12.34 3.35
CA ARG A 59 -0.27 -12.69 4.66
C ARG A 59 0.99 -11.87 4.97
N TRP A 60 0.84 -10.55 5.08
CA TRP A 60 1.94 -9.60 5.23
C TRP A 60 1.49 -8.32 5.94
N THR A 61 2.46 -7.53 6.45
CA THR A 61 2.24 -6.19 7.02
C THR A 61 2.57 -5.13 5.99
N MET A 62 1.74 -4.10 5.83
CA MET A 62 1.88 -3.21 4.67
C MET A 62 3.18 -2.40 4.65
N GLY A 63 3.69 -2.00 5.81
CA GLY A 63 4.98 -1.30 5.91
C GLY A 63 6.14 -2.09 5.31
N ASN A 64 6.27 -3.39 5.64
CA ASN A 64 7.33 -4.25 5.10
C ASN A 64 7.23 -4.44 3.58
N THR A 65 6.02 -4.54 3.03
CA THR A 65 5.83 -4.64 1.58
C THR A 65 6.21 -3.34 0.89
N ILE A 66 5.85 -2.18 1.47
CA ILE A 66 6.27 -0.86 0.97
C ILE A 66 7.81 -0.77 0.95
N GLU A 67 8.49 -1.17 2.02
CA GLU A 67 9.95 -1.22 2.04
C GLU A 67 10.52 -2.13 0.94
N GLY A 68 9.89 -3.28 0.68
CA GLY A 68 10.28 -4.22 -0.36
C GLY A 68 10.08 -3.70 -1.80
N ILE A 69 9.00 -2.96 -2.08
CA ILE A 69 8.79 -2.36 -3.41
C ILE A 69 9.66 -1.12 -3.65
N LEU A 70 10.26 -0.57 -2.59
CA LEU A 70 11.31 0.45 -2.67
C LEU A 70 12.70 -0.17 -2.81
N ASP A 71 12.79 -1.36 -3.42
CA ASP A 71 14.03 -1.98 -3.85
C ASP A 71 14.35 -1.61 -5.32
N PRO A 72 15.51 -0.98 -5.60
CA PRO A 72 15.90 -0.64 -6.97
C PRO A 72 16.18 -1.86 -7.87
N GLU A 73 16.37 -3.06 -7.32
CA GLU A 73 16.47 -4.31 -8.09
C GLU A 73 15.13 -4.69 -8.74
N GLU A 74 14.02 -4.39 -8.07
CA GLU A 74 12.65 -4.66 -8.54
C GLU A 74 12.08 -3.49 -9.36
N VAL A 75 12.50 -2.25 -9.06
CA VAL A 75 11.95 -1.04 -9.67
C VAL A 75 13.06 -0.18 -10.29
N SER A 76 13.34 -0.42 -11.57
CA SER A 76 14.44 0.25 -12.29
C SER A 76 14.38 1.79 -12.35
N THR A 77 13.21 2.41 -12.19
CA THR A 77 13.10 3.88 -12.11
C THR A 77 13.41 4.44 -10.73
N LEU A 78 13.44 3.62 -9.69
CA LEU A 78 13.59 4.07 -8.31
C LEU A 78 14.87 4.86 -8.09
N SER A 79 16.01 4.47 -8.68
CA SER A 79 17.27 5.22 -8.51
C SER A 79 17.17 6.67 -9.02
N GLN A 80 16.41 6.90 -10.09
CA GLN A 80 16.17 8.25 -10.63
C GLN A 80 15.20 9.03 -9.76
N VAL A 81 14.12 8.39 -9.29
CA VAL A 81 13.17 8.99 -8.34
C VAL A 81 13.88 9.37 -7.05
N ALA A 82 14.64 8.45 -6.47
CA ALA A 82 15.43 8.64 -5.26
C ALA A 82 16.39 9.83 -5.40
N THR A 83 17.08 9.94 -6.54
CA THR A 83 17.95 11.08 -6.83
C THR A 83 17.18 12.39 -6.87
N LEU A 84 16.06 12.44 -7.60
CA LEU A 84 15.25 13.64 -7.75
C LEU A 84 14.66 14.10 -6.41
N VAL A 85 14.08 13.18 -5.65
CA VAL A 85 13.50 13.43 -4.31
C VAL A 85 14.60 13.95 -3.36
N ARG A 86 15.75 13.27 -3.29
CA ARG A 86 16.87 13.67 -2.43
C ARG A 86 17.44 15.05 -2.77
N GLU A 87 17.70 15.32 -4.04
CA GLU A 87 18.34 16.58 -4.48
C GLU A 87 17.45 17.80 -4.26
N ASN A 88 16.13 17.59 -4.22
CA ASN A 88 15.15 18.64 -4.03
C ASN A 88 14.52 18.61 -2.62
N GLN A 89 15.07 17.81 -1.70
CA GLN A 89 14.59 17.70 -0.32
C GLN A 89 13.10 17.35 -0.22
N GLY A 90 12.57 16.62 -1.21
CA GLY A 90 11.19 16.17 -1.23
C GLY A 90 11.00 14.88 -0.45
N LEU A 91 9.74 14.44 -0.39
CA LEU A 91 9.36 13.19 0.26
C LEU A 91 8.46 12.32 -0.64
N LEU A 92 8.63 11.01 -0.51
CA LEU A 92 7.71 10.01 -1.05
C LEU A 92 6.84 9.50 0.09
N HIS A 93 5.54 9.66 -0.02
CA HIS A 93 4.56 9.35 1.01
C HIS A 93 3.78 8.08 0.70
N PHE A 94 3.43 7.35 1.75
CA PHE A 94 2.47 6.27 1.72
C PHE A 94 1.51 6.44 2.88
N GLU A 95 0.22 6.52 2.59
CA GLU A 95 -0.85 6.55 3.59
C GLU A 95 -1.76 5.36 3.33
N TYR A 96 -1.99 4.53 4.33
CA TYR A 96 -2.82 3.34 4.17
C TYR A 96 -3.51 2.94 5.45
N ASP A 97 -4.67 2.33 5.30
CA ASP A 97 -5.35 1.59 6.35
C ASP A 97 -5.06 0.09 6.15
N GLU A 98 -4.74 -0.63 7.21
CA GLU A 98 -4.61 -2.09 7.23
C GLU A 98 -5.63 -2.71 8.19
N TYR A 99 -6.26 -3.79 7.74
CA TYR A 99 -7.23 -4.56 8.49
C TYR A 99 -6.87 -6.04 8.43
N GLU A 100 -6.55 -6.63 9.59
CA GLU A 100 -6.42 -8.08 9.74
C GLU A 100 -7.69 -8.65 10.41
N PRO A 101 -8.55 -9.38 9.68
CA PRO A 101 -9.75 -9.99 10.23
C PRO A 101 -9.39 -10.94 11.37
N GLY A 102 -9.95 -10.72 12.57
CA GLY A 102 -9.66 -11.55 13.75
C GLY A 102 -8.52 -11.02 14.65
N SER A 103 -7.84 -9.95 14.24
CA SER A 103 -6.94 -9.15 15.09
C SER A 103 -7.69 -8.07 15.89
N GLU A 104 -8.95 -7.78 15.52
CA GLU A 104 -9.83 -6.74 16.11
C GLU A 104 -9.28 -5.30 16.04
N ILE A 105 -8.17 -5.09 15.34
CA ILE A 105 -7.51 -3.80 15.18
C ILE A 105 -7.51 -3.43 13.70
N LEU A 106 -8.02 -2.23 13.43
CA LEU A 106 -7.81 -1.49 12.19
C LEU A 106 -6.67 -0.52 12.47
N ARG A 107 -5.68 -0.42 11.58
CA ARG A 107 -4.57 0.51 11.76
C ARG A 107 -4.48 1.46 10.58
N ALA A 108 -4.42 2.76 10.84
CA ALA A 108 -3.99 3.75 9.86
C ALA A 108 -2.49 3.97 10.01
N VAL A 109 -1.78 4.04 8.88
CA VAL A 109 -0.33 4.26 8.84
C VAL A 109 -0.01 5.35 7.83
N GLU A 110 0.87 6.25 8.24
CA GLU A 110 1.48 7.24 7.35
C GLU A 110 3.00 7.06 7.40
N LEU A 111 3.62 6.88 6.24
CA LEU A 111 5.06 6.77 6.06
C LEU A 111 5.53 7.86 5.11
N ALA A 112 6.61 8.55 5.46
CA ALA A 112 7.32 9.43 4.54
C ALA A 112 8.76 8.98 4.39
N PHE A 113 9.21 8.90 3.13
CA PHE A 113 10.54 8.45 2.75
C PHE A 113 11.35 9.57 2.14
N SER A 114 12.55 9.74 2.68
CA SER A 114 13.66 10.39 1.99
C SER A 114 14.59 9.31 1.40
N PHE A 115 15.65 9.73 0.70
CA PHE A 115 16.63 8.81 0.12
C PHE A 115 18.06 9.23 0.47
N ASP A 116 18.90 8.25 0.79
CA ASP A 116 20.31 8.47 1.09
C ASP A 116 21.19 8.64 -0.18
N GLN A 117 22.49 8.84 0.00
CA GLN A 117 23.42 8.99 -1.13
C GLN A 117 23.53 7.75 -2.02
N ALA A 118 23.22 6.56 -1.48
CA ALA A 118 23.18 5.32 -2.23
C ALA A 118 21.82 5.08 -2.92
N GLY A 119 20.84 5.97 -2.71
CA GLY A 119 19.47 5.83 -3.22
C GLY A 119 18.62 4.87 -2.40
N LYS A 120 19.04 4.53 -1.17
CA LYS A 120 18.27 3.70 -0.26
C LYS A 120 17.17 4.54 0.42
N PRO A 121 15.92 4.04 0.52
CA PRO A 121 14.87 4.72 1.26
C PRO A 121 15.23 4.83 2.75
N ILE A 122 14.94 5.98 3.35
CA ILE A 122 15.00 6.25 4.79
C ILE A 122 13.62 6.73 5.21
N VAL A 123 13.00 6.03 6.17
CA VAL A 123 11.79 6.52 6.85
C VAL A 123 12.16 7.76 7.67
N VAL A 124 11.54 8.89 7.35
CA VAL A 124 11.73 10.16 8.08
C VAL A 124 10.53 10.55 8.92
N GLU A 125 9.34 10.08 8.54
CA GLU A 125 8.12 10.21 9.32
C GLU A 125 7.38 8.88 9.30
N GLU A 126 6.89 8.47 10.48
CA GLU A 126 6.09 7.27 10.68
C GLU A 126 5.04 7.56 11.75
N THR A 127 3.77 7.49 11.36
CA THR A 127 2.63 7.60 12.26
C THR A 127 1.80 6.33 12.16
N MET A 128 1.37 5.79 13.30
CA MET A 128 0.51 4.61 13.37
C MET A 128 -0.59 4.84 14.40
N ASP A 129 -1.84 4.75 13.95
CA ASP A 129 -3.02 4.88 14.79
C ASP A 129 -3.84 3.58 14.75
N ASP A 130 -3.98 2.94 15.91
CA ASP A 130 -4.81 1.75 16.08
C ASP A 130 -6.23 2.15 16.50
N TYR A 131 -7.21 1.72 15.72
CA TYR A 131 -8.63 1.92 15.97
C TYR A 131 -9.27 0.63 16.51
N PRO A 132 -10.19 0.74 17.47
CA PRO A 132 -10.98 -0.40 17.91
C PRO A 132 -11.90 -0.87 16.77
N TYR A 133 -12.12 -2.19 16.70
CA TYR A 133 -13.06 -2.79 15.75
C TYR A 133 -14.43 -2.10 15.77
N SER A 134 -14.80 -1.50 14.64
CA SER A 134 -16.15 -0.98 14.39
C SER A 134 -16.56 -1.32 12.97
N LYS A 135 -17.66 -2.08 12.84
CA LYS A 135 -18.21 -2.50 11.54
C LYS A 135 -18.45 -1.31 10.60
N GLU A 136 -18.96 -0.20 11.15
CA GLU A 136 -19.22 1.03 10.41
C GLU A 136 -17.91 1.65 9.85
N ILE A 137 -16.84 1.66 10.65
CA ILE A 137 -15.54 2.20 10.21
C ILE A 137 -14.93 1.29 9.14
N ILE A 138 -14.93 -0.03 9.35
CA ILE A 138 -14.40 -1.03 8.41
C ILE A 138 -15.08 -0.91 7.05
N GLU A 139 -16.41 -0.86 7.02
CA GLU A 139 -17.17 -0.67 5.79
C GLU A 139 -16.91 0.68 5.13
N SER A 140 -16.78 1.76 5.91
CA SER A 140 -16.49 3.10 5.39
C SER A 140 -15.12 3.21 4.71
N LEU A 141 -14.16 2.40 5.15
CA LEU A 141 -12.81 2.30 4.58
C LEU A 141 -12.72 1.27 3.44
N GLY A 142 -13.86 0.69 3.04
CA GLY A 142 -13.95 -0.25 1.93
C GLY A 142 -13.48 -1.66 2.24
N PHE A 143 -13.35 -2.02 3.52
CA PHE A 143 -13.01 -3.39 3.95
C PHE A 143 -14.28 -4.22 4.21
N MET A 144 -14.15 -5.54 4.16
CA MET A 144 -15.23 -6.47 4.52
C MET A 144 -15.08 -6.93 5.98
N PRO A 145 -16.09 -6.71 6.84
CA PRO A 145 -16.08 -7.20 8.22
C PRO A 145 -15.94 -8.72 8.33
N LEU A 146 -15.26 -9.20 9.39
CA LEU A 146 -15.03 -10.63 9.63
C LEU A 146 -16.32 -11.45 9.66
N ASP A 147 -17.40 -10.93 10.22
CA ASP A 147 -18.70 -11.61 10.27
C ASP A 147 -19.25 -11.91 8.87
N GLU A 148 -19.02 -11.04 7.89
CA GLU A 148 -19.49 -11.21 6.52
C GLU A 148 -18.61 -12.16 5.70
N LEU A 149 -17.30 -12.15 5.96
CA LEU A 149 -16.36 -13.13 5.39
C LEU A 149 -16.76 -14.57 5.74
N ILE A 150 -17.12 -14.83 7.00
CA ILE A 150 -17.55 -16.16 7.48
C ILE A 150 -18.86 -16.60 6.81
N PHE A 151 -19.79 -15.66 6.55
CA PHE A 151 -21.06 -15.97 5.87
C PHE A 151 -20.87 -16.29 4.38
N ASN A 152 -19.96 -15.59 3.70
CA ASN A 152 -19.63 -15.85 2.28
C ASN A 152 -18.90 -17.19 2.08
N ASP A 153 -18.03 -17.60 3.00
CA ASP A 153 -17.37 -18.90 2.91
C ASP A 153 -18.35 -20.06 3.17
N ARG A 154 -19.26 -19.90 4.15
CA ARG A 154 -20.31 -20.89 4.43
C ARG A 154 -21.34 -21.04 3.30
N SER A 155 -21.67 -19.97 2.59
CA SER A 155 -22.60 -20.04 1.45
C SER A 155 -21.98 -20.80 0.26
N GLN A 156 -20.67 -20.64 0.02
CA GLN A 156 -19.94 -21.42 -0.99
C GLN A 156 -19.76 -22.90 -0.62
N ILE A 157 -19.55 -23.21 0.65
CA ILE A 157 -19.49 -24.60 1.14
C ILE A 157 -20.85 -25.31 0.97
N ASN A 158 -21.95 -24.62 1.28
CA ASN A 158 -23.29 -25.19 1.10
C ASN A 158 -23.66 -25.39 -0.38
N ALA A 159 -23.18 -24.52 -1.29
CA ALA A 159 -23.40 -24.69 -2.73
C ALA A 159 -22.66 -25.92 -3.32
N LYS A 160 -21.54 -26.34 -2.72
CA LYS A 160 -20.80 -27.56 -3.12
C LYS A 160 -21.37 -28.86 -2.55
N LEU A 161 -22.22 -28.80 -1.53
CA LEU A 161 -22.82 -29.98 -0.89
C LEU A 161 -24.19 -30.35 -1.47
N ILE A 162 -24.71 -29.57 -2.42
CA ILE A 162 -26.04 -29.75 -3.04
C ILE A 162 -25.93 -30.15 -4.53
N ASN A 163 -24.72 -30.40 -5.05
CA ASN A 163 -24.50 -30.96 -6.41
C ASN A 163 -23.84 -32.34 -6.36
#